data_AF-A0A9D7UKA6-F1
#
_entry.id   AF-A0A9D7UKA6-F1
#
_cell.length_a   1.000
_cell.length_b   1.000
_cell.length_c   1.000
_cell.angle_alpha   90.00
_cell.angle_beta   90.00
_cell.angle_gamma   90.00
#
_symmetry.space_group_name_H-M   'P 1'
#
loop_
_entity.id
_entity.type
_entity.pdbx_description
1 polymer ?
#
loop_
_entity_poly.entity_id
_entity_poly.type
_entity_poly.pdbx_seq_one_letter_code
_entity_poly.pdbx_strand_id
1 'polypeptide(L)'
;MKRTALAAVILSVAMSGAGAWAQGGAAARAAARELVEKFSRRAGVEGAEALSRELAEFGGEAAVREALERVAAESGEATMRRAAALAQRHGLDAVRAVRRLPAGASGPVIEAVEQTAPELVGPALRALAREGEGEALAQLTARFGPHALEAAARHPGVGTPLVQKLGAEGVELSRTLSTNQAMAVTRQADAIAALPAAERRGVLHVISSQPAKAAAFLDKHPKFFLIAGAGALLATHADTLLEGQTDVIVGPDGQPMLVQTAGLVERSVIRPVMSWLVPILAVIVAGWGAIRLWGALRRERSRGSAA
;
A
#
# COMPACT_ATOMS: atom_id res chain seq x y z
N MET A 1 3.20 30.00 -56.33
CA MET A 1 4.51 30.00 -55.61
C MET A 1 4.44 29.53 -54.14
N LYS A 2 3.31 29.61 -53.42
CA LYS A 2 3.25 29.17 -52.00
C LYS A 2 3.26 27.65 -51.76
N ARG A 3 2.87 26.83 -52.75
CA ARG A 3 2.80 25.35 -52.61
C ARG A 3 4.16 24.64 -52.73
N THR A 4 5.11 25.23 -53.46
CA THR A 4 6.46 24.66 -53.64
C THR A 4 7.34 24.89 -52.41
N ALA A 5 7.16 26.00 -51.69
CA ALA A 5 7.86 26.26 -50.44
C ALA A 5 7.44 25.32 -49.29
N LEU A 6 6.14 24.98 -49.22
CA LEU A 6 5.64 24.05 -48.20
C LEU A 6 6.16 22.61 -48.42
N ALA A 7 6.25 22.17 -49.68
CA ALA A 7 6.79 20.85 -50.02
C ALA A 7 8.29 20.72 -49.67
N ALA A 8 9.07 21.79 -49.86
CA ALA A 8 10.49 21.80 -49.51
C ALA A 8 10.73 21.71 -47.99
N VAL A 9 9.88 22.35 -47.16
CA VAL A 9 9.99 22.30 -45.69
C VAL A 9 9.57 20.93 -45.13
N ILE A 10 8.54 20.30 -45.70
CA ILE A 10 8.13 18.95 -45.27
C ILE A 10 9.21 17.91 -45.65
N LEU A 11 9.84 18.07 -46.82
CA LEU A 11 10.89 17.15 -47.28
C LEU A 11 12.19 17.29 -46.47
N SER A 12 12.57 18.51 -46.05
CA SER A 12 13.74 18.72 -45.21
C SER A 12 13.56 18.16 -43.79
N VAL A 13 12.36 18.29 -43.19
CA VAL A 13 12.06 17.69 -41.88
C VAL A 13 12.08 16.15 -41.94
N ALA A 14 11.61 15.55 -43.04
CA ALA A 14 11.63 14.10 -43.21
C ALA A 14 13.06 13.53 -43.36
N MET A 15 13.97 14.23 -44.03
CA MET A 15 15.35 13.76 -44.23
C MET A 15 16.22 13.90 -42.96
N SER A 16 15.93 14.88 -42.09
CA SER A 16 16.65 15.03 -40.81
C SER A 16 16.32 13.91 -39.80
N GLY A 17 15.16 13.29 -39.92
CA GLY A 17 14.74 12.21 -39.01
C GLY A 17 15.54 10.92 -39.19
N ALA A 18 15.88 10.53 -40.43
CA ALA A 18 16.45 9.22 -40.74
C ALA A 18 17.89 9.01 -40.21
N GLY A 19 18.69 10.08 -40.12
CA GLY A 19 20.08 10.00 -39.66
C GLY A 19 20.22 9.69 -38.16
N ALA A 20 19.25 10.09 -37.34
CA ALA A 20 19.29 9.90 -35.90
C ALA A 20 19.19 8.41 -35.49
N TRP A 21 18.46 7.61 -36.27
CA TRP A 21 18.23 6.19 -35.97
C TRP A 21 19.47 5.32 -36.21
N ALA A 22 20.25 5.61 -37.25
CA ALA A 22 21.43 4.83 -37.59
C ALA A 22 22.57 5.01 -36.56
N GLN A 23 22.71 6.22 -36.01
CA GLN A 23 23.75 6.52 -35.02
C GLN A 23 23.41 5.94 -33.64
N GLY A 24 22.13 5.96 -33.23
CA GLY A 24 21.69 5.42 -31.94
C GLY A 24 22.00 3.93 -31.75
N GLY A 25 21.87 3.13 -32.81
CA GLY A 25 22.14 1.69 -32.74
C GLY A 25 23.62 1.34 -32.49
N ALA A 26 24.56 2.12 -33.05
CA ALA A 26 25.98 1.89 -32.82
C ALA A 26 26.39 2.22 -31.37
N ALA A 27 25.89 3.35 -30.84
CA ALA A 27 26.14 3.76 -29.46
C ALA A 27 25.53 2.77 -28.45
N ALA A 28 24.29 2.33 -28.68
CA ALA A 28 23.63 1.34 -27.83
C ALA A 28 24.35 -0.01 -27.83
N ARG A 29 24.85 -0.48 -28.99
CA ARG A 29 25.71 -1.67 -29.09
C ARG A 29 26.99 -1.55 -28.27
N ALA A 30 27.69 -0.43 -28.39
CA ALA A 30 28.92 -0.19 -27.64
C ALA A 30 28.65 -0.18 -26.13
N ALA A 31 27.61 0.52 -25.68
CA ALA A 31 27.20 0.58 -24.28
C ALA A 31 26.76 -0.81 -23.75
N ALA A 32 26.01 -1.59 -24.53
CA ALA A 32 25.59 -2.93 -24.14
C ALA A 32 26.78 -3.87 -23.94
N ARG A 33 27.74 -3.87 -24.89
CA ARG A 33 28.96 -4.66 -24.79
C ARG A 33 29.79 -4.28 -23.57
N GLU A 34 29.94 -2.97 -23.31
CA GLU A 34 30.65 -2.46 -22.14
C GLU A 34 29.97 -2.88 -20.83
N LEU A 35 28.65 -2.83 -20.76
CA LEU A 35 27.89 -3.29 -19.59
C LEU A 35 28.08 -4.79 -19.34
N VAL A 36 27.97 -5.61 -20.39
CA VAL A 36 28.19 -7.06 -20.29
C VAL A 36 29.60 -7.35 -19.82
N GLU A 37 30.61 -6.69 -20.37
CA GLU A 37 32.00 -6.86 -19.93
C GLU A 37 32.19 -6.45 -18.46
N LYS A 38 31.61 -5.33 -18.03
CA LYS A 38 31.64 -4.88 -16.63
C LYS A 38 30.93 -5.87 -15.71
N PHE A 39 29.80 -6.43 -16.12
CA PHE A 39 29.12 -7.50 -15.38
C PHE A 39 30.00 -8.74 -15.27
N SER A 40 30.59 -9.22 -16.36
CA SER A 40 31.51 -10.36 -16.36
C SER A 40 32.74 -10.15 -15.46
N ARG A 41 33.33 -8.95 -15.47
CA ARG A 41 34.48 -8.62 -14.60
C ARG A 41 34.08 -8.60 -13.12
N ARG A 42 32.92 -8.04 -12.78
CA ARG A 42 32.42 -8.00 -11.40
C ARG A 42 32.06 -9.40 -10.88
N ALA A 43 31.55 -10.26 -11.77
CA ALA A 43 31.25 -11.66 -11.51
C ALA A 43 32.47 -12.45 -11.00
N GLY A 44 33.66 -12.20 -11.54
CA GLY A 44 34.89 -12.93 -11.18
C GLY A 44 35.37 -12.75 -9.74
N VAL A 45 34.82 -11.78 -9.00
CA VAL A 45 35.22 -11.49 -7.62
C VAL A 45 34.38 -12.28 -6.61
N GLU A 46 33.09 -12.49 -6.87
CA GLU A 46 32.16 -13.31 -6.08
C GLU A 46 30.85 -13.47 -6.88
N GLY A 47 30.38 -14.70 -7.12
CA GLY A 47 29.07 -14.92 -7.77
C GLY A 47 29.05 -14.97 -9.31
N ALA A 48 30.18 -15.32 -9.96
CA ALA A 48 30.27 -15.42 -11.42
C ALA A 48 29.20 -16.31 -12.07
N GLU A 49 28.95 -17.47 -11.49
CA GLU A 49 27.97 -18.43 -12.01
C GLU A 49 26.54 -17.92 -11.86
N ALA A 50 26.22 -17.25 -10.76
CA ALA A 50 24.89 -16.69 -10.53
C ALA A 50 24.60 -15.56 -11.52
N LEU A 51 25.53 -14.61 -11.69
CA LEU A 51 25.34 -13.48 -12.60
C LEU A 51 25.36 -13.89 -14.07
N SER A 52 26.23 -14.84 -14.46
CA SER A 52 26.26 -15.35 -15.84
C SER A 52 24.98 -16.12 -16.19
N ARG A 53 24.47 -16.94 -15.24
CA ARG A 53 23.17 -17.60 -15.39
C ARG A 53 22.04 -16.58 -15.47
N GLU A 54 22.03 -15.58 -14.60
CA GLU A 54 21.01 -14.53 -14.58
C GLU A 54 21.01 -13.69 -15.88
N LEU A 55 22.19 -13.36 -16.39
CA LEU A 55 22.36 -12.68 -17.67
C LEU A 55 21.90 -13.57 -18.84
N ALA A 56 22.23 -14.87 -18.82
CA ALA A 56 21.77 -15.82 -19.82
C ALA A 56 20.23 -15.96 -19.82
N GLU A 57 19.63 -16.12 -18.64
CA GLU A 57 18.17 -16.15 -18.45
C GLU A 57 17.49 -14.86 -18.91
N PHE A 58 18.16 -13.73 -18.77
CA PHE A 58 17.66 -12.45 -19.26
C PHE A 58 17.72 -12.28 -20.78
N GLY A 59 18.52 -13.11 -21.48
CA GLY A 59 18.73 -13.06 -22.93
C GLY A 59 20.10 -12.52 -23.36
N GLY A 60 21.07 -12.45 -22.44
CA GLY A 60 22.46 -12.11 -22.73
C GLY A 60 22.66 -10.66 -23.16
N GLU A 61 23.75 -10.44 -23.92
CA GLU A 61 24.07 -9.14 -24.53
C GLU A 61 22.96 -8.64 -25.46
N ALA A 62 22.28 -9.54 -26.17
CA ALA A 62 21.22 -9.19 -27.10
C ALA A 62 20.06 -8.47 -26.41
N ALA A 63 19.64 -8.96 -25.23
CA ALA A 63 18.57 -8.34 -24.45
C ALA A 63 18.97 -6.98 -23.85
N VAL A 64 20.22 -6.84 -23.39
CA VAL A 64 20.75 -5.55 -22.90
C VAL A 64 20.80 -4.53 -24.05
N ARG A 65 21.30 -4.95 -25.21
CA ARG A 65 21.35 -4.13 -26.41
C ARG A 65 19.97 -3.68 -26.85
N GLU A 66 19.01 -4.60 -26.95
CA GLU A 66 17.65 -4.27 -27.36
C GLU A 66 17.02 -3.23 -26.42
N ALA A 67 17.20 -3.37 -25.10
CA ALA A 67 16.69 -2.41 -24.12
C ALA A 67 17.32 -1.01 -24.32
N LEU A 68 18.63 -0.92 -24.54
CA LEU A 68 19.31 0.35 -24.77
C LEU A 68 19.01 0.96 -26.14
N GLU A 69 18.91 0.15 -27.20
CA GLU A 69 18.51 0.59 -28.53
C GLU A 69 17.10 1.19 -28.49
N ARG A 70 16.19 0.58 -27.73
CA ARG A 70 14.84 1.12 -27.51
C ARG A 70 14.85 2.47 -26.79
N VAL A 71 15.61 2.62 -25.71
CA VAL A 71 15.75 3.92 -25.03
C VAL A 71 16.35 4.98 -25.95
N ALA A 72 17.37 4.63 -26.74
CA ALA A 72 18.00 5.55 -27.68
C ALA A 72 17.00 6.00 -28.76
N ALA A 73 16.19 5.07 -29.28
CA ALA A 73 15.15 5.35 -30.26
C ALA A 73 14.04 6.27 -29.70
N GLU A 74 13.60 6.02 -28.47
CA GLU A 74 12.47 6.74 -27.87
C GLU A 74 12.85 8.09 -27.24
N SER A 75 14.02 8.17 -26.61
CA SER A 75 14.39 9.28 -25.72
C SER A 75 15.79 9.84 -26.00
N GLY A 76 16.42 9.41 -27.09
CA GLY A 76 17.72 9.88 -27.55
C GLY A 76 18.92 9.27 -26.81
N GLU A 77 20.10 9.48 -27.38
CA GLU A 77 21.35 8.89 -26.90
C GLU A 77 21.71 9.32 -25.47
N ALA A 78 21.41 10.57 -25.09
CA ALA A 78 21.69 11.07 -23.74
C ALA A 78 20.93 10.28 -22.66
N THR A 79 19.67 9.92 -22.92
CA THR A 79 18.85 9.10 -22.02
C THR A 79 19.33 7.65 -22.01
N MET A 80 19.75 7.11 -23.15
CA MET A 80 20.36 5.78 -23.23
C MET A 80 21.64 5.70 -22.39
N ARG A 81 22.51 6.71 -22.44
CA ARG A 81 23.72 6.77 -21.60
C ARG A 81 23.40 6.81 -20.11
N ARG A 82 22.34 7.54 -19.72
CA ARG A 82 21.83 7.55 -18.33
C ARG A 82 21.30 6.17 -17.90
N ALA A 83 20.52 5.51 -18.76
CA ALA A 83 20.08 4.13 -18.55
C ALA A 83 21.25 3.16 -18.35
N ALA A 84 22.29 3.27 -19.20
CA ALA A 84 23.49 2.47 -19.08
C ALA A 84 24.25 2.76 -17.77
N ALA A 85 24.34 4.02 -17.35
CA ALA A 85 24.94 4.39 -16.07
C ALA A 85 24.17 3.78 -14.88
N LEU A 86 22.82 3.80 -14.92
CA LEU A 86 21.99 3.13 -13.92
C LEU A 86 22.23 1.61 -13.91
N ALA A 87 22.31 0.97 -15.08
CA ALA A 87 22.64 -0.46 -15.20
C ALA A 87 24.03 -0.81 -14.66
N GLN A 88 25.03 0.03 -14.87
CA GLN A 88 26.36 -0.19 -14.30
C GLN A 88 26.34 -0.15 -12.76
N ARG A 89 25.52 0.73 -12.17
CA ARG A 89 25.43 0.91 -10.71
C ARG A 89 24.56 -0.14 -10.04
N HIS A 90 23.39 -0.42 -10.61
CA HIS A 90 22.33 -1.24 -10.00
C HIS A 90 22.17 -2.63 -10.65
N GLY A 91 22.99 -2.96 -11.64
CA GLY A 91 23.02 -4.28 -12.25
C GLY A 91 21.87 -4.54 -13.22
N LEU A 92 21.51 -5.83 -13.32
CA LEU A 92 20.54 -6.32 -14.30
C LEU A 92 19.11 -5.84 -14.02
N ASP A 93 18.79 -5.52 -12.77
CA ASP A 93 17.48 -4.98 -12.40
C ASP A 93 17.19 -3.65 -13.08
N ALA A 94 18.20 -2.80 -13.30
CA ALA A 94 18.02 -1.56 -14.04
C ALA A 94 17.72 -1.83 -15.53
N VAL A 95 18.39 -2.82 -16.13
CA VAL A 95 18.16 -3.20 -17.54
C VAL A 95 16.76 -3.81 -17.68
N ARG A 96 16.34 -4.65 -16.73
CA ARG A 96 14.98 -5.21 -16.68
C ARG A 96 13.93 -4.12 -16.54
N ALA A 97 14.15 -3.16 -15.65
CA ALA A 97 13.26 -2.01 -15.44
C ALA A 97 13.07 -1.27 -16.76
N VAL A 98 14.17 -0.86 -17.40
CA VAL A 98 14.16 -0.14 -18.68
C VAL A 98 13.46 -0.94 -19.79
N ARG A 99 13.76 -2.24 -19.91
CA ARG A 99 13.14 -3.10 -20.93
C ARG A 99 11.62 -3.25 -20.76
N ARG A 100 11.10 -3.07 -19.54
CA ARG A 100 9.67 -3.22 -19.22
C ARG A 100 8.89 -1.91 -19.28
N LEU A 101 9.54 -0.78 -19.53
CA LEU A 101 8.85 0.50 -19.65
C LEU A 101 8.00 0.53 -20.93
N PRO A 102 6.81 1.15 -20.88
CA PRO A 102 6.01 1.40 -22.07
C PRO A 102 6.74 2.40 -22.99
N ALA A 103 6.46 2.29 -24.29
CA ALA A 103 7.11 3.13 -25.29
C ALA A 103 6.92 4.63 -24.99
N GLY A 104 8.02 5.38 -24.98
CA GLY A 104 8.02 6.82 -24.71
C GLY A 104 8.05 7.20 -23.22
N ALA A 105 7.95 6.24 -22.30
CA ALA A 105 8.09 6.51 -20.86
C ALA A 105 9.54 6.45 -20.37
N SER A 106 10.47 5.96 -21.21
CA SER A 106 11.88 5.78 -20.86
C SER A 106 12.53 7.05 -20.29
N GLY A 107 12.40 8.19 -20.99
CA GLY A 107 12.96 9.48 -20.55
C GLY A 107 12.47 9.94 -19.17
N PRO A 108 11.16 10.21 -19.00
CA PRO A 108 10.62 10.68 -17.73
C PRO A 108 10.87 9.74 -16.55
N VAL A 109 10.81 8.42 -16.77
CA VAL A 109 11.04 7.45 -15.69
C VAL A 109 12.51 7.40 -15.29
N ILE A 110 13.44 7.41 -16.24
CA ILE A 110 14.88 7.45 -15.94
C ILE A 110 15.23 8.73 -15.15
N GLU A 111 14.69 9.87 -15.55
CA GLU A 111 14.88 11.13 -14.82
C GLU A 111 14.31 11.06 -13.39
N ALA A 112 13.12 10.49 -13.21
CA ALA A 112 12.53 10.31 -11.89
C ALA A 112 13.34 9.33 -11.02
N VAL A 113 13.92 8.28 -11.60
CA VAL A 113 14.83 7.37 -10.88
C VAL A 113 16.08 8.12 -10.40
N GLU A 114 16.64 9.03 -11.20
CA GLU A 114 17.81 9.84 -10.82
C GLU A 114 17.49 10.86 -9.70
N GLN A 115 16.24 11.30 -9.60
CA GLN A 115 15.75 12.21 -8.55
C GLN A 115 15.31 11.48 -7.28
N THR A 116 15.16 10.15 -7.32
CA THR A 116 14.78 9.33 -6.17
C THR A 116 15.92 9.27 -5.15
N ALA A 117 15.59 9.24 -3.86
CA ALA A 117 16.60 9.09 -2.79
C ALA A 117 17.57 7.93 -3.08
N PRO A 118 18.90 8.09 -2.93
CA PRO A 118 19.89 7.10 -3.37
C PRO A 118 19.68 5.69 -2.80
N GLU A 119 19.22 5.60 -1.56
CA GLU A 119 18.89 4.36 -0.86
C GLU A 119 17.64 3.64 -1.41
N LEU A 120 16.76 4.36 -2.10
CA LEU A 120 15.52 3.84 -2.69
C LEU A 120 15.64 3.50 -4.18
N VAL A 121 16.72 3.92 -4.87
CA VAL A 121 16.91 3.67 -6.31
C VAL A 121 16.90 2.16 -6.64
N GLY A 122 17.66 1.35 -5.89
CA GLY A 122 17.71 -0.10 -6.12
C GLY A 122 16.34 -0.78 -5.94
N PRO A 123 15.63 -0.58 -4.81
CA PRO A 123 14.26 -1.04 -4.65
C PRO A 123 13.26 -0.51 -5.69
N ALA A 124 13.38 0.76 -6.12
CA ALA A 124 12.52 1.35 -7.16
C ALA A 124 12.73 0.66 -8.52
N LEU A 125 13.99 0.43 -8.91
CA LEU A 125 14.32 -0.31 -10.13
C LEU A 125 13.79 -1.74 -10.07
N ARG A 126 13.88 -2.41 -8.92
CA ARG A 126 13.27 -3.74 -8.74
C ARG A 126 11.75 -3.71 -8.87
N ALA A 127 11.08 -2.66 -8.38
CA ALA A 127 9.64 -2.50 -8.56
C ALA A 127 9.28 -2.29 -10.04
N LEU A 128 10.01 -1.42 -10.77
CA LEU A 128 9.84 -1.24 -12.21
C LEU A 128 10.13 -2.52 -13.01
N ALA A 129 11.08 -3.33 -12.53
CA ALA A 129 11.45 -4.59 -13.15
C ALA A 129 10.43 -5.71 -12.89
N ARG A 130 9.41 -5.54 -12.05
CA ARG A 130 8.37 -6.57 -11.80
C ARG A 130 7.36 -6.66 -12.92
N GLU A 131 6.80 -7.85 -13.08
CA GLU A 131 5.85 -8.14 -14.15
C GLU A 131 4.48 -7.57 -13.78
N GLY A 132 3.81 -6.90 -14.72
CA GLY A 132 2.54 -6.21 -14.50
C GLY A 132 2.64 -4.87 -13.75
N GLU A 133 3.59 -4.72 -12.81
CA GLU A 133 3.75 -3.48 -12.03
C GLU A 133 4.47 -2.36 -12.80
N GLY A 134 5.41 -2.69 -13.70
CA GLY A 134 6.27 -1.70 -14.36
C GLY A 134 5.53 -0.66 -15.19
N GLU A 135 4.51 -1.07 -15.94
CA GLU A 135 3.71 -0.13 -16.75
C GLU A 135 2.86 0.80 -15.88
N ALA A 136 2.16 0.24 -14.89
CA ALA A 136 1.36 1.04 -13.95
C ALA A 136 2.25 2.04 -13.20
N LEU A 137 3.42 1.58 -12.71
CA LEU A 137 4.36 2.45 -12.02
C LEU A 137 4.95 3.53 -12.93
N ALA A 138 5.23 3.24 -14.20
CA ALA A 138 5.67 4.25 -15.17
C ALA A 138 4.60 5.34 -15.38
N GLN A 139 3.32 4.95 -15.49
CA GLN A 139 2.20 5.91 -15.58
C GLN A 139 2.05 6.75 -14.31
N LEU A 140 2.19 6.14 -13.13
CA LEU A 140 2.15 6.87 -11.85
C LEU A 140 3.35 7.81 -11.71
N THR A 141 4.53 7.41 -12.19
CA THR A 141 5.73 8.24 -12.21
C THR A 141 5.55 9.44 -13.12
N ALA A 142 4.91 9.27 -14.29
CA ALA A 142 4.59 10.40 -15.16
C ALA A 142 3.61 11.40 -14.50
N ARG A 143 2.75 10.95 -13.58
CA ARG A 143 1.74 11.80 -12.90
C ARG A 143 2.26 12.43 -11.60
N PHE A 144 3.02 11.69 -10.80
CA PHE A 144 3.42 12.06 -9.44
C PHE A 144 4.95 12.18 -9.28
N GLY A 145 5.71 11.99 -10.34
CA GLY A 145 7.16 12.12 -10.36
C GLY A 145 7.87 11.02 -9.53
N PRO A 146 9.06 11.33 -8.96
CA PRO A 146 9.86 10.36 -8.21
C PRO A 146 9.14 9.81 -6.97
N HIS A 147 8.18 10.53 -6.40
CA HIS A 147 7.50 10.08 -5.19
C HIS A 147 6.63 8.83 -5.38
N ALA A 148 6.14 8.57 -6.61
CA ALA A 148 5.50 7.29 -6.92
C ALA A 148 6.50 6.12 -6.86
N LEU A 149 7.72 6.33 -7.35
CA LEU A 149 8.80 5.34 -7.26
C LEU A 149 9.21 5.11 -5.81
N GLU A 150 9.30 6.16 -5.01
CA GLU A 150 9.58 6.07 -3.57
C GLU A 150 8.53 5.26 -2.83
N ALA A 151 7.24 5.45 -3.15
CA ALA A 151 6.15 4.67 -2.57
C ALA A 151 6.29 3.17 -2.90
N ALA A 152 6.55 2.84 -4.17
CA ALA A 152 6.74 1.46 -4.61
C ALA A 152 8.03 0.82 -4.02
N ALA A 153 9.09 1.61 -3.88
CA ALA A 153 10.36 1.21 -3.27
C ALA A 153 10.22 0.90 -1.77
N ARG A 154 9.48 1.75 -1.03
CA ARG A 154 9.24 1.58 0.42
C ARG A 154 8.30 0.41 0.71
N HIS A 155 7.33 0.17 -0.16
CA HIS A 155 6.27 -0.81 0.05
C HIS A 155 6.19 -1.80 -1.11
N PRO A 156 7.10 -2.79 -1.20
CA PRO A 156 7.16 -3.67 -2.34
C PRO A 156 5.84 -4.45 -2.54
N GLY A 157 5.21 -4.29 -3.70
CA GLY A 157 3.97 -4.98 -4.09
C GLY A 157 2.68 -4.30 -3.64
N VAL A 158 2.74 -3.34 -2.70
CA VAL A 158 1.55 -2.60 -2.22
C VAL A 158 1.64 -1.09 -2.44
N GLY A 159 2.83 -0.53 -2.64
CA GLY A 159 3.02 0.90 -2.89
C GLY A 159 2.40 1.37 -4.20
N THR A 160 2.60 0.63 -5.29
CA THR A 160 1.97 0.91 -6.60
C THR A 160 0.44 0.96 -6.52
N PRO A 161 -0.27 -0.09 -6.01
CA PRO A 161 -1.73 -0.04 -5.90
C PRO A 161 -2.23 1.01 -4.89
N LEU A 162 -1.47 1.31 -3.83
CA LEU A 162 -1.81 2.38 -2.89
C LEU A 162 -1.87 3.74 -3.61
N VAL A 163 -0.82 4.09 -4.37
CA VAL A 163 -0.75 5.34 -5.13
C VAL A 163 -1.75 5.35 -6.28
N GLN A 164 -1.99 4.21 -6.94
CA GLN A 164 -2.97 4.11 -8.02
C GLN A 164 -4.39 4.45 -7.55
N LYS A 165 -4.78 3.98 -6.36
CA LYS A 165 -6.14 4.16 -5.83
C LYS A 165 -6.34 5.48 -5.10
N LEU A 166 -5.34 5.93 -4.35
CA LEU A 166 -5.43 7.13 -3.52
C LEU A 166 -4.74 8.36 -4.12
N GLY A 167 -4.06 8.24 -5.25
CA GLY A 167 -3.41 9.35 -5.93
C GLY A 167 -2.30 10.00 -5.08
N ALA A 168 -2.30 11.34 -5.06
CA ALA A 168 -1.31 12.14 -4.32
C ALA A 168 -1.39 11.86 -2.81
N GLU A 169 -2.58 11.64 -2.26
CA GLU A 169 -2.74 11.28 -0.87
C GLU A 169 -2.11 9.90 -0.54
N GLY A 170 -2.14 8.96 -1.49
CA GLY A 170 -1.45 7.68 -1.37
C GLY A 170 0.07 7.81 -1.33
N VAL A 171 0.62 8.75 -2.09
CA VAL A 171 2.05 9.09 -2.07
C VAL A 171 2.45 9.62 -0.69
N GLU A 172 1.70 10.57 -0.13
CA GLU A 172 2.01 11.13 1.19
C GLU A 172 1.90 10.08 2.30
N LEU A 173 0.86 9.24 2.26
CA LEU A 173 0.72 8.13 3.21
C LEU A 173 1.88 7.13 3.12
N SER A 174 2.39 6.86 1.92
CA SER A 174 3.49 5.90 1.75
C SER A 174 4.76 6.28 2.53
N ARG A 175 4.93 7.56 2.90
CA ARG A 175 6.08 8.05 3.66
C ARG A 175 5.99 7.74 5.16
N THR A 176 4.78 7.63 5.71
CA THR A 176 4.54 7.47 7.14
C THR A 176 4.15 6.05 7.53
N LEU A 177 3.56 5.29 6.61
CA LEU A 177 3.13 3.92 6.85
C LEU A 177 4.31 2.94 6.84
N SER A 178 4.23 1.89 7.67
CA SER A 178 4.98 0.65 7.47
C SER A 178 4.30 -0.22 6.41
N THR A 179 4.99 -1.23 5.86
CA THR A 179 4.45 -2.07 4.79
C THR A 179 3.17 -2.82 5.18
N ASN A 180 3.09 -3.32 6.43
CA ASN A 180 1.87 -3.98 6.92
C ASN A 180 0.69 -3.01 7.01
N GLN A 181 0.95 -1.76 7.44
CA GLN A 181 -0.08 -0.72 7.51
C GLN A 181 -0.51 -0.28 6.10
N ALA A 182 0.44 -0.11 5.17
CA ALA A 182 0.16 0.19 3.78
C ALA A 182 -0.71 -0.91 3.14
N MET A 183 -0.44 -2.18 3.44
CA MET A 183 -1.25 -3.30 2.98
C MET A 183 -2.69 -3.24 3.51
N ALA A 184 -2.87 -2.98 4.82
CA ALA A 184 -4.20 -2.84 5.43
C ALA A 184 -5.00 -1.69 4.79
N VAL A 185 -4.37 -0.53 4.59
CA VAL A 185 -5.00 0.63 3.94
C VAL A 185 -5.32 0.32 2.47
N THR A 186 -4.42 -0.33 1.74
CA THR A 186 -4.60 -0.65 0.30
C THR A 186 -5.81 -1.56 0.06
N ARG A 187 -6.09 -2.49 0.98
CA ARG A 187 -7.28 -3.35 0.91
C ARG A 187 -8.59 -2.55 0.95
N GLN A 188 -8.58 -1.42 1.64
CA GLN A 188 -9.73 -0.52 1.79
C GLN A 188 -9.65 0.72 0.88
N ALA A 189 -8.62 0.84 0.05
CA ALA A 189 -8.33 2.06 -0.68
C ALA A 189 -9.43 2.45 -1.68
N ASP A 190 -10.10 1.49 -2.32
CA ASP A 190 -11.22 1.79 -3.22
C ASP A 190 -12.41 2.39 -2.45
N ALA A 191 -12.70 1.86 -1.26
CA ALA A 191 -13.77 2.37 -0.41
C ALA A 191 -13.42 3.77 0.12
N ILE A 192 -12.17 4.01 0.51
CA ILE A 192 -11.68 5.33 0.93
C ILE A 192 -11.74 6.32 -0.25
N ALA A 193 -11.36 5.91 -1.45
CA ALA A 193 -11.38 6.75 -2.65
C ALA A 193 -12.81 7.17 -3.04
N ALA A 194 -13.80 6.30 -2.80
CA ALA A 194 -15.22 6.56 -3.07
C ALA A 194 -15.88 7.54 -2.07
N LEU A 195 -15.24 7.85 -0.95
CA LEU A 195 -15.78 8.79 0.04
C LEU A 195 -15.85 10.22 -0.52
N PRO A 196 -16.82 11.06 -0.05
CA PRO A 196 -16.80 12.49 -0.31
C PRO A 196 -15.46 13.12 0.08
N ALA A 197 -14.99 14.12 -0.68
CA ALA A 197 -13.65 14.69 -0.49
C ALA A 197 -13.37 15.24 0.92
N ALA A 198 -14.40 15.68 1.65
CA ALA A 198 -14.26 16.09 3.05
C ALA A 198 -14.02 14.88 3.98
N GLU A 199 -14.83 13.84 3.87
CA GLU A 199 -14.70 12.61 4.66
C GLU A 199 -13.40 11.87 4.34
N ARG A 200 -13.05 11.76 3.04
CA ARG A 200 -11.80 11.15 2.60
C ARG A 200 -10.60 11.80 3.26
N ARG A 201 -10.53 13.14 3.26
CA ARG A 201 -9.44 13.88 3.92
C ARG A 201 -9.39 13.61 5.41
N GLY A 202 -10.54 13.55 6.09
CA GLY A 202 -10.61 13.22 7.51
C GLY A 202 -10.08 11.82 7.82
N VAL A 203 -10.52 10.81 7.04
CA VAL A 203 -10.05 9.42 7.17
C VAL A 203 -8.54 9.32 6.93
N LEU A 204 -8.04 9.93 5.86
CA LEU A 204 -6.62 9.91 5.53
C LEU A 204 -5.78 10.63 6.58
N HIS A 205 -6.29 11.73 7.16
CA HIS A 205 -5.64 12.41 8.27
C HIS A 205 -5.51 11.48 9.48
N VAL A 206 -6.58 10.78 9.87
CA VAL A 206 -6.56 9.80 10.98
C VAL A 206 -5.56 8.67 10.71
N ILE A 207 -5.55 8.14 9.48
CA ILE A 207 -4.56 7.11 9.07
C ILE A 207 -3.14 7.64 9.19
N SER A 208 -2.88 8.88 8.76
CA SER A 208 -1.54 9.49 8.85
C SER A 208 -1.09 9.78 10.28
N SER A 209 -2.02 10.19 11.16
CA SER A 209 -1.73 10.57 12.54
C SER A 209 -1.58 9.37 13.47
N GLN A 210 -2.35 8.29 13.24
CA GLN A 210 -2.35 7.09 14.07
C GLN A 210 -2.26 5.79 13.23
N PRO A 211 -1.20 5.61 12.42
CA PRO A 211 -1.15 4.59 11.36
C PRO A 211 -1.28 3.16 11.89
N ALA A 212 -0.67 2.86 13.05
CA ALA A 212 -0.75 1.54 13.65
C ALA A 212 -2.17 1.18 14.10
N LYS A 213 -2.85 2.10 14.80
CA LYS A 213 -4.22 1.87 15.28
C LYS A 213 -5.22 1.86 14.13
N ALA A 214 -5.10 2.80 13.18
CA ALA A 214 -5.95 2.87 12.01
C ALA A 214 -5.84 1.59 11.16
N ALA A 215 -4.63 1.13 10.87
CA ALA A 215 -4.43 -0.13 10.13
C ALA A 215 -5.03 -1.34 10.87
N ALA A 216 -4.78 -1.46 12.18
CA ALA A 216 -5.33 -2.56 12.98
C ALA A 216 -6.86 -2.53 13.02
N PHE A 217 -7.46 -1.34 13.05
CA PHE A 217 -8.92 -1.17 12.96
C PHE A 217 -9.45 -1.58 11.59
N LEU A 218 -8.83 -1.12 10.50
CA LEU A 218 -9.24 -1.47 9.13
C LEU A 218 -9.11 -2.97 8.83
N ASP A 219 -8.09 -3.63 9.37
CA ASP A 219 -7.93 -5.09 9.25
C ASP A 219 -9.01 -5.85 10.03
N LYS A 220 -9.40 -5.37 11.21
CA LYS A 220 -10.49 -5.98 12.01
C LYS A 220 -11.88 -5.74 11.40
N HIS A 221 -12.08 -4.60 10.75
CA HIS A 221 -13.38 -4.19 10.22
C HIS A 221 -13.33 -3.96 8.70
N PRO A 222 -13.17 -5.02 7.88
CA PRO A 222 -13.01 -4.88 6.43
C PRO A 222 -14.26 -4.35 5.69
N LYS A 223 -15.41 -4.31 6.38
CA LYS A 223 -16.69 -3.79 5.87
C LYS A 223 -17.04 -2.43 6.47
N PHE A 224 -16.14 -1.80 7.22
CA PHE A 224 -16.42 -0.55 7.92
C PHE A 224 -16.94 0.54 6.98
N PHE A 225 -16.29 0.73 5.83
CA PHE A 225 -16.69 1.74 4.84
C PHE A 225 -17.96 1.39 4.03
N LEU A 226 -18.55 0.20 4.20
CA LEU A 226 -19.87 -0.09 3.63
C LEU A 226 -21.00 0.56 4.43
N ILE A 227 -20.71 1.01 5.65
CA ILE A 227 -21.68 1.67 6.51
C ILE A 227 -21.78 3.14 6.10
N ALA A 228 -23.00 3.63 5.90
CA ALA A 228 -23.24 5.03 5.55
C ALA A 228 -22.63 5.97 6.59
N GLY A 229 -21.84 6.95 6.16
CA GLY A 229 -21.17 7.91 7.06
C GLY A 229 -20.00 7.34 7.87
N ALA A 230 -19.53 6.12 7.59
CA ALA A 230 -18.37 5.54 8.26
C ALA A 230 -17.11 6.42 8.15
N GLY A 231 -16.92 7.06 7.00
CA GLY A 231 -15.82 8.02 6.79
C GLY A 231 -15.90 9.20 7.75
N ALA A 232 -17.08 9.81 7.85
CA ALA A 232 -17.34 10.88 8.82
C ALA A 232 -17.12 10.42 10.26
N LEU A 233 -17.65 9.26 10.66
CA LEU A 233 -17.47 8.73 12.02
C LEU A 233 -16.00 8.50 12.38
N LEU A 234 -15.24 7.90 11.48
CA LEU A 234 -13.81 7.69 11.70
C LEU A 234 -13.07 9.02 11.78
N ALA A 235 -13.44 10.00 10.96
CA ALA A 235 -12.82 11.32 10.98
C ALA A 235 -13.13 12.11 12.26
N THR A 236 -14.35 12.02 12.80
CA THR A 236 -14.77 12.81 13.96
C THR A 236 -14.49 12.11 15.29
N HIS A 237 -14.52 10.79 15.33
CA HIS A 237 -14.47 10.00 16.57
C HIS A 237 -13.34 8.95 16.53
N ALA A 238 -12.26 9.28 15.81
CA ALA A 238 -11.09 8.43 15.64
C ALA A 238 -10.59 7.87 16.97
N ASP A 239 -10.40 8.70 17.99
CA ASP A 239 -9.78 8.27 19.24
C ASP A 239 -10.63 7.20 19.94
N THR A 240 -11.94 7.41 20.04
CA THR A 240 -12.86 6.47 20.70
C THR A 240 -13.03 5.16 19.91
N LEU A 241 -13.03 5.24 18.58
CA LEU A 241 -13.16 4.07 17.69
C LEU A 241 -11.87 3.24 17.66
N LEU A 242 -10.73 3.90 17.52
CA LEU A 242 -9.43 3.26 17.40
C LEU A 242 -8.94 2.67 18.74
N GLU A 243 -9.41 3.18 19.88
CA GLU A 243 -9.15 2.60 21.20
C GLU A 243 -9.99 1.34 21.49
N GLY A 244 -10.97 1.00 20.64
CA GLY A 244 -11.81 -0.18 20.81
C GLY A 244 -12.77 -0.09 22.00
N GLN A 245 -13.07 1.13 22.46
CA GLN A 245 -14.05 1.36 23.53
C GLN A 245 -15.50 1.34 23.00
N THR A 246 -15.67 1.54 21.71
CA THR A 246 -16.97 1.54 21.03
C THR A 246 -16.98 0.51 19.91
N ASP A 247 -18.02 -0.30 19.88
CA ASP A 247 -18.26 -1.23 18.77
C ASP A 247 -19.25 -0.58 17.82
N VAL A 248 -18.97 -0.67 16.52
CA VAL A 248 -19.80 -0.05 15.48
C VAL A 248 -20.83 -1.07 15.06
N ILE A 249 -22.05 -0.92 15.58
CA ILE A 249 -23.17 -1.78 15.22
C ILE A 249 -24.00 -1.04 14.17
N VAL A 250 -24.33 -1.75 13.08
CA VAL A 250 -25.28 -1.25 12.09
C VAL A 250 -26.67 -1.37 12.70
N GLY A 251 -27.29 -0.22 13.00
CA GLY A 251 -28.66 -0.18 13.49
C GLY A 251 -29.65 -0.74 12.46
N PRO A 252 -30.87 -1.13 12.87
CA PRO A 252 -31.90 -1.62 11.95
C PRO A 252 -32.23 -0.64 10.81
N ASP A 253 -31.92 0.64 11.00
CA ASP A 253 -32.14 1.72 10.04
C ASP A 253 -30.98 1.87 9.03
N GLY A 254 -29.96 1.00 9.09
CA GLY A 254 -28.76 1.07 8.27
C GLY A 254 -27.77 2.16 8.69
N GLN A 255 -28.11 2.95 9.70
CA GLN A 255 -27.25 3.99 10.27
C GLN A 255 -26.29 3.39 11.31
N PRO A 256 -25.02 3.82 11.33
CA PRO A 256 -24.08 3.38 12.36
C PRO A 256 -24.50 3.92 13.73
N MET A 257 -24.68 3.02 14.69
CA MET A 257 -24.85 3.39 16.08
C MET A 257 -23.57 3.03 16.84
N LEU A 258 -23.01 4.03 17.51
CA LEU A 258 -21.92 3.83 18.45
C LEU A 258 -22.51 3.25 19.72
N VAL A 259 -22.48 1.93 19.83
CA VAL A 259 -22.81 1.29 21.09
C VAL A 259 -21.53 1.29 21.91
N GLN A 260 -21.53 2.07 22.99
CA GLN A 260 -20.51 1.89 24.03
C GLN A 260 -20.64 0.45 24.50
N THR A 261 -19.72 -0.39 24.06
CA THR A 261 -19.52 -1.68 24.69
C THR A 261 -19.03 -1.37 26.09
N ALA A 262 -19.98 -1.33 27.04
CA ALA A 262 -19.75 -1.46 28.47
C ALA A 262 -18.54 -2.39 28.65
N GLY A 263 -17.41 -1.80 29.08
CA GLY A 263 -16.09 -2.37 28.83
C GLY A 263 -15.96 -3.81 29.31
N LEU A 264 -14.94 -4.54 28.86
CA LEU A 264 -14.64 -5.89 29.36
C LEU A 264 -14.61 -5.98 30.90
N VAL A 265 -14.33 -4.89 31.61
CA VAL A 265 -14.44 -4.78 33.08
C VAL A 265 -15.90 -4.91 33.56
N GLU A 266 -16.84 -4.30 32.86
CA GLU A 266 -18.28 -4.37 33.17
C GLU A 266 -18.83 -5.78 32.89
N ARG A 267 -18.40 -6.44 31.81
CA ARG A 267 -18.79 -7.85 31.54
C ARG A 267 -18.06 -8.88 32.40
N SER A 268 -16.83 -8.61 32.84
CA SER A 268 -16.03 -9.58 33.62
C SER A 268 -16.20 -9.42 35.13
N VAL A 269 -16.61 -8.25 35.62
CA VAL A 269 -16.87 -8.03 37.06
C VAL A 269 -18.36 -8.12 37.37
N ILE A 270 -19.26 -7.55 36.57
CA ILE A 270 -20.70 -7.54 36.90
C ILE A 270 -21.31 -8.93 36.70
N ARG A 271 -20.92 -9.68 35.66
CA ARG A 271 -21.52 -10.98 35.37
C ARG A 271 -21.26 -12.06 36.45
N PRO A 272 -20.03 -12.23 36.99
CA PRO A 272 -19.83 -13.12 38.13
C PRO A 272 -20.39 -12.52 39.43
N VAL A 273 -20.25 -11.23 39.70
CA VAL A 273 -20.81 -10.65 40.94
C VAL A 273 -22.32 -10.83 41.01
N MET A 274 -23.03 -10.64 39.89
CA MET A 274 -24.48 -10.82 39.83
C MET A 274 -24.88 -12.31 39.85
N SER A 275 -24.07 -13.23 39.28
CA SER A 275 -24.35 -14.68 39.37
C SER A 275 -24.12 -15.26 40.77
N TRP A 276 -23.28 -14.63 41.60
CA TRP A 276 -23.03 -15.05 42.99
C TRP A 276 -24.00 -14.38 43.99
N LEU A 277 -24.47 -13.17 43.70
CA LEU A 277 -25.43 -12.47 44.57
C LEU A 277 -26.81 -13.14 44.60
N VAL A 278 -27.30 -13.66 43.47
CA VAL A 278 -28.61 -14.34 43.39
C VAL A 278 -28.71 -15.55 44.32
N PRO A 279 -27.76 -16.53 44.33
CA PRO A 279 -27.85 -17.66 45.25
C PRO A 279 -27.67 -17.25 46.71
N ILE A 280 -26.83 -16.25 47.02
CA ILE A 280 -26.68 -15.75 48.40
C ILE A 280 -28.00 -15.13 48.89
N LEU A 281 -28.63 -14.29 48.07
CA LEU A 281 -29.93 -13.69 48.41
C LEU A 281 -31.00 -14.78 48.59
N ALA A 282 -31.00 -15.80 47.73
CA ALA A 282 -31.91 -16.94 47.85
C ALA A 282 -31.72 -17.71 49.16
N VAL A 283 -30.47 -17.92 49.61
CA VAL A 283 -30.17 -18.56 50.90
C VAL A 283 -30.64 -17.69 52.08
N ILE A 284 -30.45 -16.38 52.01
CA ILE A 284 -30.92 -15.45 53.06
C ILE A 284 -32.45 -15.50 53.17
N VAL A 285 -33.15 -15.44 52.04
CA VAL A 285 -34.62 -15.49 52.00
C VAL A 285 -35.13 -16.85 52.49
N ALA A 286 -34.50 -17.96 52.06
CA ALA A 286 -34.86 -19.30 52.50
C ALA A 286 -34.61 -19.49 54.01
N GLY A 287 -33.48 -19.00 54.52
CA GLY A 287 -33.15 -19.04 55.95
C GLY A 287 -34.15 -18.24 56.79
N TRP A 288 -34.50 -17.04 56.35
CA TRP A 288 -35.51 -16.22 57.02
C TRP A 288 -36.89 -16.89 57.01
N GLY A 289 -37.29 -17.48 55.88
CA GLY A 289 -38.53 -18.25 55.76
C GLY A 289 -38.57 -19.45 56.71
N ALA A 290 -37.48 -20.21 56.82
CA ALA A 290 -37.37 -21.35 57.74
C ALA A 290 -37.49 -20.93 59.21
N ILE A 291 -36.83 -19.84 59.60
CA ILE A 291 -36.94 -19.28 60.97
C ILE A 291 -38.38 -18.89 61.27
N ARG A 292 -39.07 -18.24 60.33
CA ARG A 292 -40.46 -17.81 60.52
C ARG A 292 -41.43 -18.99 60.63
N LEU A 293 -41.24 -20.00 59.79
CA LEU A 293 -42.04 -21.23 59.79
C LEU A 293 -41.85 -22.01 61.10
N TRP A 294 -40.61 -22.14 61.58
CA TRP A 294 -40.32 -22.78 62.86
C TRP A 294 -40.96 -22.03 64.04
N GLY A 295 -40.91 -20.69 64.02
CA GLY A 295 -41.58 -19.87 65.03
C GLY A 295 -43.11 -19.95 65.01
N ALA A 296 -43.72 -20.26 63.86
CA ALA A 296 -45.16 -20.54 63.77
C ALA A 296 -45.50 -21.92 64.35
N LEU A 297 -44.76 -22.96 63.96
CA LEU A 297 -44.95 -24.34 64.45
C LEU A 297 -44.74 -24.46 65.97
N ARG A 298 -43.76 -23.73 66.52
CA ARG A 298 -43.51 -23.74 67.97
C ARG A 298 -44.67 -23.11 68.75
N ARG A 299 -45.33 -22.08 68.20
CA ARG A 299 -46.49 -21.44 68.83
C ARG A 299 -47.71 -22.36 68.88
N GLU A 300 -47.91 -23.18 67.85
CA GLU A 300 -48.98 -24.18 67.83
C GLU A 300 -48.75 -25.28 68.86
N ARG A 301 -47.51 -25.79 68.98
CA ARG A 301 -47.16 -26.80 70.00
C ARG A 301 -47.38 -26.30 71.43
N SER A 302 -47.06 -25.04 71.73
CA SER A 302 -47.31 -24.46 73.06
C SER A 302 -48.80 -24.25 73.37
N ARG A 303 -49.66 -24.18 72.36
CA ARG A 303 -51.13 -24.07 72.57
C ARG A 303 -51.77 -25.43 72.82
N GLY A 304 -51.26 -26.49 72.20
CA GLY A 304 -51.76 -27.86 72.39
C GLY A 304 -51.40 -28.51 73.73
N SER A 305 -50.55 -27.88 74.55
CA SER A 305 -50.14 -28.38 75.88
C SER A 305 -50.85 -27.68 77.04
N ALA A 306 -51.76 -26.72 76.75
CA ALA A 306 -52.56 -25.99 77.73
C ALA A 306 -54.06 -26.36 77.68
N ALA A 307 -54.41 -27.41 76.93
CA ALA A 307 -55.71 -28.06 76.93
C ALA A 307 -55.56 -29.47 77.51
#